data_AF-A0A660M2A6-F1
#
_entry.id   AF-A0A660M2A6-F1
#
_cell.length_a   1.000
_cell.length_b   1.000
_cell.length_c   1.000
_cell.angle_alpha   90.00
_cell.angle_beta   90.00
_cell.angle_gamma   90.00
#
_symmetry.space_group_name_H-M   'P 1'
#
loop_
_entity.id
_entity.type
_entity.pdbx_description
1 polymer ?
#
loop_
_entity_poly.entity_id
_entity_poly.type
_entity_poly.pdbx_seq_one_letter_code
_entity_poly.pdbx_strand_id
1 'polypeptide(L)'
;MFTGVFESSMMWKAQKDEIVQLETINLRDFGLGPRRQVDDTPYGGGDGMLLMIEPLWRAVKFAKSRDESAKVILTSPRGQRWHQAKAQSEAN
;
A
#
# COMPACT_ATOMS: atom_id res chain seq x y z
N MET A 1 -6.48 11.32 1.06
CA MET A 1 -7.30 10.15 0.66
C MET A 1 -7.67 9.30 1.87
N PHE A 2 -6.70 8.80 2.63
CA PHE A 2 -6.95 7.82 3.71
C PHE A 2 -7.36 8.43 5.07
N THR A 3 -6.86 9.61 5.42
CA THR A 3 -7.13 10.27 6.72
C THR A 3 -8.61 10.32 7.07
N GLY A 4 -9.47 10.81 6.16
CA GLY A 4 -10.91 10.88 6.41
C GLY A 4 -11.60 9.53 6.59
N VAL A 5 -11.06 8.44 6.01
CA VAL A 5 -11.59 7.09 6.22
C VAL A 5 -11.17 6.57 7.60
N PHE A 6 -9.88 6.69 7.92
CA PHE A 6 -9.31 6.16 9.16
C PHE A 6 -9.77 6.93 10.41
N GLU A 7 -10.06 8.22 10.28
CA GLU A 7 -10.48 9.09 11.39
C GLU A 7 -12.00 9.18 11.56
N SER A 8 -12.76 8.27 10.94
CA SER A 8 -14.23 8.27 11.04
C SER A 8 -14.78 7.02 11.73
N SER A 9 -15.87 7.20 12.48
CA SER A 9 -16.70 6.11 13.04
C SER A 9 -15.90 5.00 13.74
N MET A 10 -16.13 3.73 13.37
CA MET A 10 -15.49 2.56 13.98
C MET A 10 -13.98 2.51 13.75
N MET A 11 -13.48 3.04 12.62
CA MET A 11 -12.04 3.08 12.35
C MET A 11 -11.32 4.00 13.34
N TRP A 12 -11.89 5.18 13.60
CA TRP A 12 -11.36 6.10 14.61
C TRP A 12 -11.39 5.48 16.00
N LYS A 13 -12.53 4.89 16.37
CA LYS A 13 -12.70 4.29 17.70
C LYS A 13 -11.70 3.15 17.94
N ALA A 14 -11.51 2.27 16.96
CA ALA A 14 -10.57 1.16 17.06
C ALA A 14 -9.11 1.62 17.23
N GLN A 15 -8.72 2.74 16.60
CA GLN A 15 -7.39 3.34 16.82
C GLN A 15 -7.30 4.00 18.20
N LYS A 16 -8.33 4.74 18.62
CA LYS A 16 -8.39 5.40 19.94
C LYS A 16 -8.29 4.40 21.09
N ASP A 17 -8.94 3.25 20.93
CA ASP A 17 -8.94 2.16 21.90
C ASP A 17 -7.72 1.23 21.72
N GLU A 18 -6.74 1.61 20.89
CA GLU A 18 -5.47 0.90 20.63
C GLU A 18 -5.63 -0.56 20.13
N ILE A 19 -6.77 -0.88 19.52
CA ILE A 19 -7.07 -2.21 18.98
C ILE A 19 -6.34 -2.42 17.65
N VAL A 20 -6.14 -1.36 16.87
CA VAL A 20 -5.44 -1.37 15.58
C VAL A 20 -4.57 -0.14 15.42
N GLN A 21 -3.44 -0.30 14.72
CA GLN A 21 -2.61 0.80 14.24
C GLN A 21 -2.66 0.87 12.72
N LEU A 22 -2.99 2.04 12.17
CA LEU A 22 -3.04 2.28 10.73
C LEU A 22 -2.01 3.32 10.35
N GLU A 23 -1.26 3.07 9.28
CA GLU A 23 -0.24 3.98 8.80
C GLU A 23 -0.26 4.07 7.27
N THR A 24 -0.03 5.27 6.75
CA THR A 24 0.13 5.50 5.31
C THR A 24 1.59 5.78 4.99
N ILE A 25 2.15 5.00 4.06
CA ILE A 25 3.49 5.21 3.52
C ILE A 25 3.35 5.87 2.15
N ASN A 26 3.90 7.07 1.98
CA ASN A 26 3.86 7.76 0.69
C ASN A 26 5.01 7.27 -0.21
N LEU A 27 4.65 6.65 -1.34
CA LEU A 27 5.62 6.10 -2.29
C LEU A 27 6.62 7.16 -2.80
N ARG A 28 6.21 8.43 -2.90
CA ARG A 28 7.08 9.52 -3.37
C ARG A 28 8.24 9.80 -2.42
N ASP A 29 8.16 9.43 -1.15
CA ASP A 29 9.29 9.60 -0.22
C ASP A 29 10.46 8.67 -0.57
N PHE A 30 10.21 7.63 -1.37
CA PHE A 30 11.22 6.71 -1.90
C PHE A 30 11.57 6.98 -3.37
N GLY A 31 10.97 8.01 -3.97
CA GLY A 31 11.15 8.36 -5.37
C GLY A 31 12.56 8.83 -5.71
N LEU A 32 12.94 8.68 -6.98
CA LEU A 32 14.30 8.95 -7.45
C LEU A 32 14.47 10.40 -7.94
N GLY A 33 15.67 10.94 -7.72
CA GLY A 33 16.09 12.27 -8.19
C GLY A 33 15.34 13.45 -7.55
N PRO A 34 15.59 14.68 -8.03
CA PRO A 34 15.03 15.89 -7.42
C PRO A 34 13.51 15.98 -7.45
N ARG A 35 12.88 15.32 -8.42
CA ARG A 35 11.41 15.32 -8.61
C ARG A 35 10.69 14.16 -7.92
N ARG A 36 11.44 13.29 -7.22
CA ARG A 36 10.90 12.10 -6.53
C ARG A 36 10.05 11.23 -7.47
N GLN A 37 10.63 10.87 -8.61
CA GLN A 37 9.95 10.07 -9.64
C GLN A 37 9.63 8.68 -9.09
N VAL A 38 8.43 8.16 -9.38
CA VAL A 38 7.95 6.85 -8.90
C VAL A 38 7.45 5.93 -10.01
N ASP A 39 7.38 6.43 -11.23
CA ASP A 39 6.88 5.77 -12.42
C ASP A 39 7.81 6.02 -13.62
N ASP A 40 7.79 5.10 -14.58
CA ASP A 40 8.54 5.20 -15.83
C ASP A 40 7.73 4.57 -16.99
N THR A 41 8.14 4.89 -18.21
CA THR A 41 7.56 4.35 -19.43
C THR A 41 7.77 2.83 -19.51
N PRO A 42 6.76 2.07 -19.99
CA PRO A 42 6.92 0.64 -20.18
C PRO A 42 7.94 0.34 -21.27
N TYR A 43 8.81 -0.65 -21.04
CA TYR A 43 9.68 -1.17 -22.08
C TYR A 43 8.86 -1.76 -23.24
N GLY A 44 9.32 -1.54 -24.47
CA GLY A 44 8.60 -1.92 -25.69
C GLY A 44 7.61 -0.86 -26.20
N GLY A 45 7.46 0.25 -25.48
CA GLY A 45 6.56 1.35 -25.86
C GLY A 45 5.09 1.07 -25.51
N GLY A 46 4.20 1.90 -26.05
CA GLY A 46 2.79 1.94 -25.71
C GLY A 46 2.43 3.07 -24.76
N ASP A 47 1.14 3.31 -24.59
CA ASP A 47 0.64 4.41 -23.79
C ASP A 47 0.66 4.09 -22.29
N GLY A 48 0.88 5.12 -21.48
CA GLY A 48 0.81 5.05 -20.03
C GLY A 48 2.17 4.88 -19.34
N MET A 49 2.10 4.69 -18.03
CA MET A 49 3.25 4.62 -17.14
C MET A 49 3.13 3.40 -16.23
N LEU A 50 4.26 2.85 -15.80
CA LEU A 50 4.36 1.79 -14.81
C LEU A 50 5.09 2.29 -13.56
N LEU A 51 4.68 1.83 -12.38
CA LEU A 51 5.44 2.09 -11.17
C LEU A 51 6.85 1.51 -11.29
N MET A 52 7.86 2.32 -10.95
CA MET A 52 9.24 1.87 -10.91
C MET A 52 9.46 0.89 -9.77
N ILE A 53 10.24 -0.17 -10.04
CA ILE A 53 10.51 -1.23 -9.07
C ILE A 53 11.29 -0.73 -7.85
N GLU A 54 12.22 0.20 -8.04
CA GLU A 54 13.11 0.67 -6.97
C GLU A 54 12.38 1.41 -5.83
N PRO A 55 11.65 2.51 -6.08
CA PRO A 55 10.87 3.17 -5.04
C PRO A 55 9.82 2.24 -4.41
N LEU A 56 9.15 1.41 -5.22
CA LEU A 56 8.14 0.47 -4.75
C LEU A 56 8.73 -0.53 -3.76
N TRP A 57 9.85 -1.16 -4.13
CA TRP A 57 10.50 -2.16 -3.29
C TRP A 57 11.10 -1.55 -2.02
N ARG A 58 11.65 -0.33 -2.09
CA ARG A 58 12.11 0.42 -0.91
C ARG A 58 10.97 0.70 0.06
N ALA A 59 9.80 1.12 -0.43
CA ALA A 59 8.63 1.34 0.41
C ALA A 59 8.12 0.04 1.06
N VAL A 60 8.08 -1.07 0.31
CA VAL A 60 7.70 -2.39 0.86
C VAL A 60 8.70 -2.83 1.93
N LYS A 61 10.01 -2.70 1.70
CA LYS A 61 11.04 -3.02 2.70
C LYS A 61 10.90 -2.17 3.96
N PHE A 62 10.62 -0.88 3.80
CA PHE A 62 10.37 0.00 4.93
C PHE A 62 9.14 -0.45 5.74
N ALA A 63 8.03 -0.80 5.08
CA ALA A 63 6.86 -1.36 5.75
C ALA A 63 7.21 -2.66 6.51
N LYS A 64 7.90 -3.59 5.85
CA LYS A 64 8.30 -4.87 6.44
C LYS A 64 9.36 -4.76 7.53
N SER A 65 10.07 -3.63 7.65
CA SER A 65 10.99 -3.41 8.78
C SER A 65 10.27 -3.28 10.13
N ARG A 66 8.95 -3.04 10.11
CA ARG A 66 8.09 -3.01 11.31
C ARG A 66 7.60 -4.38 11.70
N ASP A 67 7.43 -5.25 10.72
CA ASP A 67 7.03 -6.64 10.88
C ASP A 67 7.50 -7.45 9.65
N GLU A 68 8.51 -8.28 9.85
CA GLU A 68 9.09 -9.10 8.78
C GLU A 68 8.12 -10.19 8.30
N SER A 69 7.18 -10.61 9.16
CA SER A 69 6.14 -11.59 8.85
C SER A 69 4.96 -10.98 8.08
N ALA A 70 4.90 -9.65 8.00
CA ALA A 70 3.81 -8.93 7.37
C ALA A 70 3.54 -9.43 5.95
N LYS A 71 2.26 -9.70 5.69
CA LYS A 71 1.73 -10.11 4.40
C LYS A 71 1.66 -8.90 3.47
N VAL A 72 2.15 -9.05 2.25
CA VAL A 72 2.10 -8.01 1.22
C VAL A 72 0.96 -8.32 0.25
N ILE A 73 -0.01 -7.40 0.15
CA ILE A 73 -1.18 -7.53 -0.73
C ILE A 73 -1.06 -6.51 -1.86
N LEU A 74 -1.06 -6.98 -3.11
CA LEU A 74 -1.10 -6.13 -4.30
C LEU A 74 -2.54 -6.02 -4.82
N THR A 75 -3.08 -4.81 -4.86
CA THR A 75 -4.39 -4.54 -5.47
C THR A 75 -4.25 -4.49 -6.99
N SER A 76 -4.84 -5.46 -7.69
CA SER A 76 -4.81 -5.53 -9.16
C SER A 76 -6.16 -6.02 -9.69
N PRO A 77 -6.63 -5.50 -10.84
CA PRO A 77 -7.86 -5.99 -11.48
C PRO A 77 -7.74 -7.44 -11.97
N ARG A 78 -6.52 -7.96 -12.15
CA ARG A 78 -6.27 -9.36 -12.50
C ARG A 78 -6.17 -10.27 -11.26
N GLY A 79 -6.27 -9.71 -10.06
CA GLY A 79 -6.22 -10.46 -8.80
C GLY A 79 -7.50 -11.25 -8.53
N GLN A 80 -7.48 -12.04 -7.47
CA GLN A 80 -8.69 -12.73 -6.98
C GLN A 80 -9.73 -11.69 -6.53
N ARG A 81 -10.99 -11.90 -6.93
CA ARG A 81 -12.10 -11.04 -6.52
C ARG A 81 -12.24 -11.04 -4.99
N TRP A 82 -12.25 -9.85 -4.40
CA TRP A 82 -12.44 -9.69 -2.96
C TRP A 82 -13.92 -9.89 -2.58
N HIS A 83 -14.17 -10.78 -1.61
CA HIS A 83 -15.48 -11.08 -1.06
C HIS A 83 -15.37 -11.39 0.43
N GLN A 84 -16.50 -11.44 1.15
CA GLN A 84 -16.51 -11.53 2.61
C GLN A 84 -15.76 -12.75 3.15
N ALA A 85 -15.96 -13.93 2.57
CA ALA A 85 -15.24 -15.13 2.99
C ALA A 85 -13.71 -15.00 2.82
N LYS A 86 -13.24 -14.26 1.81
CA LYS A 86 -11.80 -14.00 1.65
C LYS A 86 -11.30 -13.05 2.73
N ALA A 87 -12.04 -11.98 3.03
CA ALA A 87 -11.69 -11.07 4.11
C ALA A 87 -11.58 -11.78 5.46
N GLN A 88 -12.51 -12.69 5.78
CA GLN A 88 -12.46 -13.48 7.00
C GLN A 88 -11.23 -14.42 7.05
N SER A 89 -10.86 -15.03 5.93
CA SER A 89 -9.65 -15.88 5.86
C SER A 89 -8.34 -15.10 6.09
N GLU A 90 -8.34 -13.79 5.83
CA GLU A 90 -7.18 -12.91 5.99
C GLU A 90 -7.12 -12.24 7.37
N ALA A 91 -8.18 -12.36 8.18
CA ALA A 91 -8.29 -11.74 9.50
C ALA A 91 -7.94 -12.69 10.67
N ASN A 92 -7.64 -13.96 10.38
CA ASN A 92 -7.20 -14.97 11.35
C ASN A 92 -5.68 -15.13 11.31
#